data_AF-X1SF76-F1
#
_entry.id   AF-X1SF76-F1
#
_cell.length_a   1.000
_cell.length_b   1.000
_cell.length_c   1.000
_cell.angle_alpha   90.00
_cell.angle_beta   90.00
_cell.angle_gamma   90.00
#
_symmetry.space_group_name_H-M   'P 1'
#
loop_
_entity.id
_entity.type
_entity.pdbx_description
1 polymer ?
#
loop_
_entity_poly.entity_id
_entity_poly.type
_entity_poly.pdbx_seq_one_letter_code
_entity_poly.pdbx_strand_id
1 'polypeptide(L)' 'ISNKISSLAENPYPEGYKKLKGSENDYRIRIGNYRIVYSIYNEILTIEVIKISHRKDIYRK' A
#
# COMPACT_ATOMS: atom_id res chain seq x y z
N ILE A 1 -12.98 -0.44 1.66
CA ILE A 1 -11.52 -0.24 1.76
C ILE A 1 -11.02 -0.38 3.19
N SER A 2 -11.69 0.23 4.18
CA SER A 2 -11.34 0.16 5.62
C SER A 2 -10.97 -1.24 6.13
N ASN A 3 -11.85 -2.25 5.99
CA ASN A 3 -11.55 -3.62 6.45
C ASN A 3 -10.26 -4.21 5.87
N LYS A 4 -9.92 -3.85 4.63
CA LYS A 4 -8.75 -4.38 3.92
C LYS A 4 -7.46 -3.63 4.29
N ILE A 5 -7.59 -2.44 4.88
CA ILE A 5 -6.49 -1.73 5.52
C ILE A 5 -6.26 -2.32 6.90
N SER A 6 -7.32 -2.57 7.67
CA SER A 6 -7.22 -3.22 8.99
C SER A 6 -6.52 -4.58 8.92
N SER A 7 -6.79 -5.38 7.87
CA SER A 7 -6.10 -6.66 7.68
C SER A 7 -4.59 -6.54 7.45
N LEU A 8 -4.07 -5.36 7.09
CA LEU A 8 -2.61 -5.17 6.97
C LEU A 8 -1.92 -5.21 8.32
N ALA A 9 -2.61 -4.87 9.41
CA ALA A 9 -2.06 -4.98 10.76
C ALA A 9 -1.85 -6.44 11.18
N GLU A 10 -2.73 -7.35 10.73
CA GLU A 10 -2.62 -8.79 11.01
C GLU A 10 -1.63 -9.48 10.07
N ASN A 11 -1.63 -9.10 8.79
CA ASN A 11 -0.67 -9.59 7.79
C ASN A 11 -0.13 -8.42 6.97
N PRO A 12 1.08 -7.91 7.31
CA PRO A 12 1.74 -6.85 6.56
C PRO A 12 2.20 -7.25 5.15
N TYR A 13 2.21 -8.55 4.82
CA TYR A 13 2.62 -9.08 3.51
C TYR A 13 1.50 -9.90 2.84
N PRO A 14 0.32 -9.30 2.61
CA PRO A 14 -0.81 -10.00 2.02
C PRO A 14 -0.59 -10.25 0.52
N GLU A 15 -1.32 -11.20 -0.04
CA GLU A 15 -1.20 -11.53 -1.47
C GLU A 15 -1.34 -10.30 -2.39
N GLY A 16 -0.42 -10.18 -3.35
CA GLY A 16 -0.37 -9.05 -4.28
C GLY A 16 0.36 -7.81 -3.79
N TYR A 17 0.98 -7.84 -2.61
CA TYR A 17 1.94 -6.83 -2.18
C TYR A 17 3.16 -6.78 -3.12
N LYS A 18 3.75 -5.60 -3.29
CA LYS A 18 5.01 -5.39 -4.01
C LYS A 18 5.89 -4.41 -3.27
N LYS A 19 7.15 -4.78 -3.04
CA LYS A 19 8.18 -3.85 -2.53
C LYS A 19 8.42 -2.73 -3.55
N LEU A 20 8.55 -1.49 -3.09
CA LEU A 20 8.92 -0.37 -3.93
C LEU A 20 10.42 -0.40 -4.22
N LYS A 21 10.79 -0.20 -5.49
CA LYS A 21 12.20 -0.18 -5.91
C LYS A 21 12.87 1.06 -5.33
N GLY A 22 14.05 0.89 -4.74
CA GLY A 22 14.82 1.99 -4.16
C GLY A 22 14.38 2.39 -2.75
N SER A 23 13.41 1.68 -2.16
CA SER A 23 13.09 1.80 -0.74
C SER A 23 13.56 0.57 0.03
N GLU A 24 14.03 0.79 1.25
CA GLU A 24 14.41 -0.27 2.18
C GLU A 24 13.18 -1.01 2.70
N ASN A 25 12.13 -0.28 3.07
CA ASN A 25 11.02 -0.79 3.87
C ASN A 25 9.63 -0.43 3.32
N ASP A 26 9.53 0.13 2.12
CA ASP A 26 8.22 0.52 1.55
C ASP A 26 7.65 -0.54 0.61
N TYR A 27 6.34 -0.72 0.72
CA TYR A 27 5.55 -1.69 -0.01
C TYR A 27 4.30 -1.03 -0.58
N ARG A 28 3.70 -1.70 -1.56
CA ARG A 28 2.45 -1.26 -2.19
C ARG A 28 1.53 -2.44 -2.45
N ILE A 29 0.25 -2.26 -2.14
CA ILE A 29 -0.82 -3.20 -2.51
C ILE A 29 -1.94 -2.50 -3.29
N ARG A 30 -2.63 -3.26 -4.16
CA ARG A 30 -3.86 -2.84 -4.83
C ARG A 30 -5.08 -3.39 -4.09
N ILE A 31 -5.95 -2.50 -3.63
CA ILE A 31 -7.22 -2.85 -2.99
C ILE A 31 -8.35 -2.24 -3.82
N GLY A 32 -8.97 -3.05 -4.67
CA GLY A 32 -9.98 -2.57 -5.63
C GLY A 32 -9.41 -1.51 -6.58
N ASN A 33 -9.94 -0.29 -6.49
CA ASN A 33 -9.51 0.86 -7.29
C ASN A 33 -8.37 1.68 -6.66
N TYR A 34 -7.87 1.26 -5.49
CA TYR A 34 -6.92 2.02 -4.69
C TYR A 34 -5.53 1.38 -4.72
N ARG A 35 -4.49 2.20 -4.63
CA ARG A 35 -3.12 1.77 -4.32
C ARG A 35 -2.77 2.32 -2.96
N ILE A 36 -2.36 1.43 -2.07
CA ILE A 36 -1.90 1.78 -0.72
C ILE A 36 -0.40 1.58 -0.71
N VAL A 37 0.33 2.57 -0.20
CA VAL A 37 1.75 2.44 0.13
C VAL A 37 1.85 2.33 1.65
N TYR A 38 2.77 1.52 2.14
CA TYR A 38 2.97 1.35 3.57
C TYR A 38 4.41 0.93 3.82
N SER A 39 4.88 1.22 5.02
CA SER A 39 6.25 0.97 5.46
C SER A 39 6.24 0.15 6.74
N ILE A 40 7.22 -0.74 6.90
CA ILE A 40 7.35 -1.59 8.08
C ILE A 40 8.69 -1.28 8.74
N TYR A 41 8.67 -0.78 9.97
CA TYR A 41 9.88 -0.41 10.73
C TYR A 41 9.87 -1.10 12.08
N ASN A 42 10.83 -2.00 12.35
CA ASN A 42 11.00 -2.63 13.67
C ASN A 42 9.66 -3.11 14.28
N GLU A 43 8.87 -3.86 13.50
CA GLU A 43 7.52 -4.36 13.84
C GLU A 43 6.41 -3.31 13.96
N ILE A 44 6.72 -2.03 13.75
CA ILE A 44 5.74 -0.95 13.63
C ILE A 44 5.31 -0.84 12.15
N LEU A 45 4.02 -1.06 11.90
CA LEU A 45 3.41 -0.84 10.60
C LEU A 45 2.93 0.61 10.48
N THR A 46 3.60 1.38 9.63
CA THR A 46 3.19 2.74 9.28
C THR A 46 2.49 2.71 7.92
N ILE A 47 1.19 3.02 7.90
CA ILE A 47 0.39 3.03 6.67
C ILE A 47 0.17 4.47 6.21
N GLU A 48 0.82 4.86 5.11
CA GLU A 48 0.63 6.18 4.49
C GLU A 48 -0.18 6.06 3.19
N VAL A 49 -1.39 6.60 3.16
CA VAL A 49 -2.24 6.53 1.96
C VAL A 49 -1.84 7.63 0.96
N ILE A 50 -0.79 7.38 0.18
CA ILE A 50 -0.13 8.38 -0.68
C ILE A 50 -1.01 8.91 -1.84
N LYS A 51 -1.85 8.08 -2.50
CA LYS A 51 -2.70 8.58 -3.60
C LYS A 51 -3.90 7.70 -3.95
N ILE A 52 -5.09 8.28 -3.93
CA ILE A 52 -6.34 7.70 -4.43
C ILE A 52 -6.53 8.19 -5.86
N SER A 53 -6.48 7.28 -6.85
CA SER A 53 -6.69 7.69 -8.25
C SER A 53 -7.19 6.54 -9.10
N HIS A 54 -8.24 6.80 -9.89
CA HIS A 54 -8.79 5.87 -10.87
C HIS A 54 -7.70 5.56 -11.92
N ARG A 55 -7.65 4.35 -12.49
CA ARG A 55 -6.62 3.96 -13.48
C ARG A 55 -6.46 4.98 -14.63
N LYS A 56 -7.53 5.70 -14.96
CA LYS A 56 -7.56 6.73 -16.01
C LYS A 56 -6.78 8.01 -15.65
N ASP A 57 -6.65 8.33 -14.36
CA ASP A 57 -6.14 9.63 -13.89
C ASP A 57 -4.64 9.59 -13.57
N ILE A 58 -4.03 8.40 -13.50
CA ILE A 58 -2.59 8.22 -13.23
C ILE A 58 -1.71 8.58 -14.45
N TYR A 59 -2.30 8.67 -15.64
CA TYR A 59 -1.60 9.10 -16.86
C TYR A 59 -1.77 10.59 -17.19
N ARG A 60 -2.54 11.36 -16.40
CA ARG A 60 -2.66 12.80 -16.60
C ARG A 60 -1.61 13.51 -15.75
N LYS A 61 -0.67 14.14 -16.47
CA LYS A 61 0.46 14.95 -15.98
C LYS A 61 0.06 15.91 -14.87
#